data_AF-A0A2D9G7G5-F1
#
_entry.id   AF-A0A2D9G7G5-F1
#
_cell.length_a   1.000
_cell.length_b   1.000
_cell.length_c   1.000
_cell.angle_alpha   90.00
_cell.angle_beta   90.00
_cell.angle_gamma   90.00
#
_symmetry.space_group_name_H-M   'P 1'
#
loop_
_entity.id
_entity.type
_entity.pdbx_description
1 polymer ?
#
loop_
_entity_poly.entity_id
_entity_poly.type
_entity_poly.pdbx_seq_one_letter_code
_entity_poly.pdbx_strand_id
1 'polypeptide(L)'
;MQVFERFVFHNGNLYPGAIKPDSIDLKNKKMLLHERDGFNMNRIRKIAKLHPNSIWDPENADYGSLVDSVMLGFTHVTIDGWIELSKLKIAHALCKNAITKFSLNKSIESIIKRLELLKNEIQRPVLIIGFNPGDIQKFFDKIDLKLGKKYDWYIAPSVSNEKLSHNNINILGWCKSQQESLER
;
A
#
# COMPACT_ATOMS: atom_id res chain seq x y z
N MET A 1 3.11 14.15 -7.67
CA MET A 1 2.95 12.69 -7.54
C MET A 1 4.30 12.08 -7.16
N GLN A 2 4.35 11.28 -6.10
CA GLN A 2 5.52 10.51 -5.69
C GLN A 2 5.57 9.18 -6.43
N VAL A 3 6.77 8.65 -6.67
CA VAL A 3 6.97 7.32 -7.28
C VAL A 3 7.62 6.43 -6.24
N PHE A 4 7.05 5.24 -6.06
CA PHE A 4 7.55 4.18 -5.20
C PHE A 4 7.93 2.98 -6.05
N GLU A 5 9.08 2.37 -5.78
CA GLU A 5 9.40 1.07 -6.36
C GLU A 5 8.76 -0.02 -5.51
N ARG A 6 8.03 -0.93 -6.16
CA ARG A 6 7.27 -1.98 -5.50
C ARG A 6 8.12 -3.24 -5.44
N PHE A 7 8.31 -3.77 -4.23
CA PHE A 7 9.02 -5.01 -3.98
C PHE A 7 8.21 -5.96 -3.10
N VAL A 8 8.43 -7.25 -3.28
CA VAL A 8 8.06 -8.29 -2.33
C VAL A 8 9.29 -8.64 -1.52
N PHE A 9 9.21 -8.48 -0.20
CA PHE A 9 10.24 -8.91 0.72
C PHE A 9 9.96 -10.35 1.17
N HIS A 10 10.83 -11.26 0.73
CA HIS A 10 10.71 -12.68 1.01
C HIS A 10 12.08 -13.34 1.17
N ASN A 11 12.22 -14.26 2.12
CA ASN A 11 13.45 -14.96 2.50
C ASN A 11 14.66 -14.03 2.62
N GLY A 12 14.46 -12.84 3.18
CA GLY A 12 15.52 -11.85 3.37
C GLY A 12 15.97 -11.09 2.12
N ASN A 13 15.30 -11.27 0.98
CA ASN A 13 15.56 -10.57 -0.28
C ASN A 13 14.35 -9.77 -0.77
N LEU A 14 14.58 -8.77 -1.61
CA LEU A 14 13.58 -7.98 -2.29
C LEU A 14 13.42 -8.46 -3.74
N TYR A 15 12.19 -8.77 -4.13
CA TYR A 15 11.81 -9.22 -5.46
C TYR A 15 10.96 -8.17 -6.17
N PRO A 16 11.10 -8.01 -7.50
CA PRO A 16 11.93 -8.80 -8.42
C PRO A 16 13.45 -8.55 -8.25
N GLY A 17 14.27 -9.52 -8.70
CA GLY A 17 15.74 -9.39 -8.75
C GLY A 17 16.53 -10.00 -7.58
N ALA A 18 15.85 -10.47 -6.52
CA ALA A 18 16.48 -11.03 -5.30
C ALA A 18 17.55 -10.09 -4.69
N ILE A 19 17.22 -8.81 -4.60
CA ILE A 19 18.12 -7.75 -4.13
C ILE A 19 18.19 -7.77 -2.61
N LYS A 20 19.39 -7.69 -2.04
CA LYS A 20 19.52 -7.55 -0.57
C LYS A 20 19.00 -6.20 -0.10
N PRO A 21 18.29 -6.12 1.05
CA PRO A 21 17.75 -4.87 1.55
C PRO A 21 18.80 -3.78 1.83
N ASP A 22 20.05 -4.13 2.07
CA ASP A 22 21.16 -3.19 2.29
C ASP A 22 21.93 -2.85 1.00
N SER A 23 21.43 -3.26 -0.17
CA SER A 23 22.04 -2.92 -1.46
C SER A 23 22.13 -1.41 -1.66
N ILE A 24 23.25 -0.96 -2.23
CA ILE A 24 23.49 0.44 -2.56
C ILE A 24 22.50 0.96 -3.61
N ASP A 25 21.96 0.08 -4.45
CA ASP A 25 20.98 0.41 -5.50
C ASP A 25 19.63 0.84 -4.91
N LEU A 26 19.38 0.53 -3.64
CA LEU A 26 18.17 0.88 -2.91
C LEU A 26 18.30 2.19 -2.13
N LYS A 27 19.52 2.76 -2.08
CA LYS A 27 19.79 3.96 -1.30
C LYS A 27 18.93 5.11 -1.79
N ASN A 28 18.21 5.75 -0.86
CA ASN A 28 17.28 6.87 -1.10
C ASN A 28 16.05 6.53 -1.96
N LYS A 29 15.82 5.27 -2.32
CA LYS A 29 14.60 4.87 -3.04
C LYS A 29 13.42 4.83 -2.08
N LYS A 30 12.30 5.42 -2.51
CA LYS A 30 11.01 5.21 -1.86
C LYS A 30 10.43 3.90 -2.38
N MET A 31 9.95 3.04 -1.49
CA MET A 31 9.46 1.74 -1.88
C MET A 31 8.09 1.42 -1.27
N LEU A 32 7.33 0.57 -1.96
CA LEU A 32 6.24 -0.20 -1.37
C LEU A 32 6.78 -1.62 -1.13
N LEU A 33 6.89 -2.03 0.13
CA LEU A 33 7.48 -3.30 0.54
C LEU A 33 6.39 -4.24 1.04
N HIS A 34 6.07 -5.27 0.25
CA HIS A 34 5.15 -6.33 0.64
C HIS A 34 5.89 -7.41 1.42
N GLU A 35 5.58 -7.57 2.70
CA GLU A 35 6.20 -8.59 3.55
C GLU A 35 5.48 -9.93 3.38
N ARG A 36 6.24 -11.02 3.26
CA ARG A 36 5.75 -12.40 3.08
C ARG A 36 6.50 -13.43 3.93
N ASP A 37 7.29 -12.98 4.91
CA ASP A 37 8.09 -13.84 5.79
C ASP A 37 7.49 -13.95 7.20
N GLY A 38 6.26 -13.46 7.40
CA GLY A 38 5.58 -13.35 8.69
C GLY A 38 6.15 -12.29 9.65
N PHE A 39 5.66 -12.27 10.88
CA PHE A 39 6.16 -11.30 11.85
C PHE A 39 7.55 -11.70 12.40
N ASN A 40 8.56 -10.83 12.24
CA ASN A 40 9.84 -10.94 12.92
C ASN A 40 10.37 -9.55 13.32
N MET A 41 10.38 -9.29 14.62
CA MET A 41 10.75 -7.99 15.18
C MET A 41 12.14 -7.50 14.73
N ASN A 42 13.17 -8.35 14.75
CA ASN A 42 14.53 -7.96 14.41
C ASN A 42 14.65 -7.61 12.92
N ARG A 43 13.98 -8.39 12.07
CA ARG A 43 13.92 -8.16 10.63
C ARG A 43 13.20 -6.86 10.32
N ILE A 44 11.99 -6.66 10.85
CA ILE A 44 11.19 -5.44 10.65
C ILE A 44 11.99 -4.21 11.09
N ARG A 45 12.62 -4.25 12.28
CA ARG A 45 13.49 -3.16 12.77
C ARG A 45 14.67 -2.88 11.83
N LYS A 46 15.32 -3.93 11.30
CA LYS A 46 16.42 -3.77 10.34
C LYS A 46 15.93 -3.10 9.05
N ILE A 47 14.81 -3.55 8.49
CA ILE A 47 14.25 -2.97 7.27
C ILE A 47 13.79 -1.53 7.50
N ALA A 48 13.11 -1.25 8.61
CA ALA A 48 12.69 0.10 8.98
C ALA A 48 13.88 1.07 9.07
N LYS A 49 15.01 0.62 9.64
CA LYS A 49 16.24 1.42 9.70
C LYS A 49 16.85 1.70 8.33
N LEU A 50 16.83 0.71 7.44
CA LEU A 50 17.39 0.84 6.09
C LEU A 50 16.50 1.71 5.19
N HIS A 51 15.18 1.56 5.32
CA HIS A 51 14.18 2.12 4.41
C HIS A 51 13.03 2.82 5.16
N PRO A 52 13.31 3.83 6.00
CA PRO A 52 12.30 4.42 6.90
C PRO A 52 11.19 5.20 6.17
N ASN A 53 11.46 5.62 4.93
CA ASN A 53 10.54 6.41 4.10
C ASN A 53 9.70 5.57 3.14
N SER A 54 9.79 4.25 3.23
CA SER A 54 9.01 3.31 2.43
C SER A 54 7.64 3.04 3.06
N ILE A 55 6.67 2.68 2.22
CA ILE A 55 5.40 2.12 2.65
C ILE A 55 5.62 0.64 2.97
N TRP A 56 5.37 0.28 4.22
CA TRP A 56 5.46 -1.09 4.69
C TRP A 56 4.09 -1.76 4.61
N ASP A 57 4.02 -2.90 3.91
CA ASP A 57 2.81 -3.71 3.76
C ASP A 57 2.98 -5.10 4.39
N PRO A 58 2.65 -5.27 5.69
CA PRO A 58 2.80 -6.55 6.37
C PRO A 58 1.84 -7.61 5.81
N GLU A 59 2.23 -8.89 5.86
CA GLU A 59 1.49 -10.01 5.26
C GLU A 59 0.01 -10.06 5.70
N ASN A 60 -0.25 -9.92 7.00
CA ASN A 60 -1.60 -9.98 7.58
C ASN A 60 -2.26 -8.60 7.78
N ALA A 61 -1.56 -7.49 7.45
CA ALA A 61 -2.02 -6.09 7.49
C ALA A 61 -3.16 -5.77 8.48
N ASP A 62 -3.02 -6.25 9.72
CA ASP A 62 -3.99 -6.12 10.79
C ASP A 62 -3.57 -5.03 11.78
N TYR A 63 -4.38 -4.88 12.83
CA TYR A 63 -4.10 -3.91 13.88
C TYR A 63 -2.76 -4.14 14.59
N GLY A 64 -2.46 -5.39 14.97
CA GLY A 64 -1.25 -5.74 15.72
C GLY A 64 0.01 -5.46 14.90
N SER A 65 0.04 -5.96 13.66
CA SER A 65 1.16 -5.75 12.75
C SER A 65 1.38 -4.28 12.40
N LEU A 66 0.33 -3.46 12.33
CA LEU A 66 0.46 -2.01 12.15
C LEU A 66 1.17 -1.37 13.35
N VAL A 67 0.69 -1.63 14.57
CA VAL A 67 1.27 -1.04 15.79
C VAL A 67 2.73 -1.45 15.93
N ASP A 68 3.03 -2.73 15.77
CA ASP A 68 4.40 -3.24 15.88
C ASP A 68 5.32 -2.62 14.83
N SER A 69 4.87 -2.52 13.58
CA SER A 69 5.67 -1.93 12.50
C SER A 69 5.99 -0.46 12.74
N VAL A 70 5.02 0.31 13.26
CA VAL A 70 5.21 1.71 13.64
C VAL A 70 6.20 1.82 14.80
N MET A 71 6.03 1.01 15.86
CA MET A 71 6.94 0.99 17.02
C MET A 71 8.37 0.59 16.64
N LEU A 72 8.54 -0.21 15.59
CA LEU A 72 9.84 -0.65 15.08
C LEU A 72 10.47 0.32 14.08
N GLY A 73 9.79 1.42 13.76
CA GLY A 73 10.37 2.59 13.08
C GLY A 73 9.88 2.85 11.66
N PHE A 74 8.86 2.14 11.17
CA PHE A 74 8.27 2.48 9.87
C PHE A 74 7.42 3.73 9.96
N THR A 75 7.64 4.67 9.03
CA THR A 75 6.88 5.92 8.97
C THR A 75 5.49 5.69 8.38
N HIS A 76 5.37 4.86 7.35
CA HIS A 76 4.10 4.56 6.66
C HIS A 76 3.84 3.06 6.70
N VAL A 77 2.67 2.66 7.20
CA VAL A 77 2.29 1.26 7.32
C VAL A 77 0.88 1.08 6.81
N THR A 78 0.65 0.03 6.03
CA THR A 78 -0.69 -0.28 5.53
C THR A 78 -1.52 -1.04 6.57
N ILE A 79 -2.84 -0.93 6.44
CA ILE A 79 -3.81 -1.74 7.16
C ILE A 79 -4.92 -2.15 6.20
N ASP A 80 -5.37 -3.41 6.27
CA ASP A 80 -6.43 -3.92 5.38
C ASP A 80 -7.76 -3.20 5.68
N GLY A 81 -8.36 -2.58 4.65
CA GLY A 81 -9.65 -1.89 4.75
C GLY A 81 -10.85 -2.80 5.04
N TRP A 82 -10.68 -4.12 4.99
CA TRP A 82 -11.72 -5.11 5.30
C TRP A 82 -11.78 -5.54 6.76
N ILE A 83 -10.81 -5.18 7.59
CA ILE A 83 -10.90 -5.49 9.03
C ILE A 83 -12.08 -4.76 9.68
N GLU A 84 -12.44 -5.16 10.88
CA GLU A 84 -13.54 -4.56 11.63
C GLU A 84 -13.40 -3.02 11.75
N LEU A 85 -14.52 -2.29 11.60
CA LEU A 85 -14.53 -0.83 11.63
C LEU A 85 -13.92 -0.27 12.93
N SER A 86 -14.24 -0.88 14.07
CA SER A 86 -13.70 -0.50 15.38
C SER A 86 -12.16 -0.55 15.39
N LYS A 87 -11.57 -1.61 14.83
CA LYS A 87 -10.12 -1.79 14.72
C LYS A 87 -9.48 -0.80 13.76
N LEU A 88 -10.13 -0.48 12.63
CA LEU A 88 -9.67 0.58 11.72
C LEU A 88 -9.64 1.94 12.42
N LYS A 89 -10.71 2.33 13.11
CA LYS A 89 -10.77 3.60 13.84
C LYS A 89 -9.61 3.74 14.83
N ILE A 90 -9.35 2.70 15.60
CA ILE A 90 -8.26 2.68 16.58
C ILE A 90 -6.90 2.77 15.87
N ALA A 91 -6.67 1.97 14.83
CA ALA A 91 -5.41 2.02 14.08
C ALA A 91 -5.11 3.42 13.52
N HIS A 92 -6.13 4.07 12.95
CA HIS A 92 -6.05 5.44 12.43
C HIS A 92 -5.98 6.51 13.53
N ALA A 93 -6.42 6.22 14.76
CA ALA A 93 -6.20 7.11 15.89
C ALA A 93 -4.76 7.03 16.43
N LEU A 94 -4.15 5.84 16.40
CA LEU A 94 -2.82 5.59 16.94
C LEU A 94 -1.68 5.95 15.97
N CYS A 95 -1.88 5.76 14.67
CA CYS A 95 -0.85 5.99 13.66
C CYS A 95 -1.32 7.02 12.63
N LYS A 96 -0.75 8.23 12.67
CA LYS A 96 -1.05 9.34 11.74
C LYS A 96 -0.74 9.06 10.27
N ASN A 97 0.01 8.00 9.99
CA ASN A 97 0.50 7.64 8.67
C ASN A 97 0.02 6.24 8.26
N ALA A 98 -1.08 5.77 8.85
CA ALA A 98 -1.72 4.52 8.47
C ALA A 98 -2.34 4.68 7.07
N ILE A 99 -2.05 3.72 6.18
CA ILE A 99 -2.60 3.72 4.82
C ILE A 99 -3.62 2.59 4.71
N THR A 100 -4.89 2.93 4.52
CA THR A 100 -5.92 1.89 4.33
C THR A 100 -5.73 1.25 2.95
N LYS A 101 -5.58 -0.07 2.91
CA LYS A 101 -5.31 -0.84 1.69
C LYS A 101 -6.58 -1.54 1.20
N PHE A 102 -6.81 -1.48 -0.10
CA PHE A 102 -7.77 -2.33 -0.81
C PHE A 102 -7.11 -3.01 -2.00
N SER A 103 -7.36 -4.31 -2.17
CA SER A 103 -6.97 -5.06 -3.36
C SER A 103 -8.19 -5.21 -4.28
N LEU A 104 -7.98 -5.01 -5.59
CA LEU A 104 -8.99 -5.14 -6.63
C LEU A 104 -9.25 -6.62 -7.03
N ASN A 105 -8.88 -7.58 -6.17
CA ASN A 105 -9.35 -8.96 -6.26
C ASN A 105 -10.80 -9.12 -5.75
N LYS A 106 -11.35 -8.10 -5.07
CA LYS A 106 -12.77 -7.97 -4.71
C LYS A 106 -13.46 -7.02 -5.71
N SER A 107 -14.79 -7.11 -5.80
CA SER A 107 -15.53 -6.23 -6.71
C SER A 107 -15.34 -4.76 -6.37
N ILE A 108 -15.17 -3.94 -7.42
CA ILE A 108 -15.00 -2.49 -7.31
C ILE A 108 -16.18 -1.86 -6.54
N GLU A 109 -17.39 -2.33 -6.80
CA GLU A 109 -18.61 -1.85 -6.14
C GLU A 109 -18.58 -2.09 -4.63
N SER A 110 -18.05 -3.24 -4.20
CA SER A 110 -17.91 -3.57 -2.78
C SER A 110 -16.87 -2.66 -2.12
N ILE A 111 -15.77 -2.39 -2.80
CA ILE A 111 -14.72 -1.46 -2.33
C ILE A 111 -15.27 -0.04 -2.23
N ILE A 112 -16.00 0.45 -3.23
CA ILE A 112 -16.63 1.77 -3.20
C ILE A 112 -17.62 1.88 -2.03
N LYS A 113 -18.51 0.89 -1.85
CA LYS A 113 -19.44 0.84 -0.70
C LYS A 113 -18.70 0.87 0.64
N ARG A 114 -17.58 0.14 0.72
CA ARG A 114 -16.75 0.11 1.92
C ARG A 114 -16.08 1.46 2.17
N LEU A 115 -15.53 2.11 1.16
CA LEU A 115 -14.96 3.45 1.26
C LEU A 115 -16.02 4.47 1.73
N GLU A 116 -17.22 4.44 1.17
CA GLU A 116 -18.32 5.31 1.61
C GLU A 116 -18.66 5.15 3.09
N LEU A 117 -18.64 3.92 3.61
CA LEU A 117 -18.81 3.64 5.05
C LEU A 117 -17.65 4.23 5.88
N LEU A 118 -16.42 4.13 5.38
CA LEU A 118 -15.21 4.49 6.12
C LEU A 118 -14.85 5.99 6.05
N LYS A 119 -15.45 6.77 5.14
CA LYS A 119 -14.99 8.13 4.78
C LYS A 119 -14.83 9.14 5.92
N ASN A 120 -15.50 8.94 7.05
CA ASN A 120 -15.41 9.80 8.22
C ASN A 120 -14.67 9.15 9.40
N GLU A 121 -14.17 7.93 9.20
CA GLU A 121 -13.69 7.05 10.27
C GLU A 121 -12.21 6.68 10.12
N ILE A 122 -11.67 6.79 8.90
CA ILE A 122 -10.27 6.51 8.59
C ILE A 122 -9.56 7.78 8.10
N GLN A 123 -8.24 7.76 8.12
CA GLN A 123 -7.43 8.81 7.50
C GLN A 123 -7.56 8.78 5.98
N ARG A 124 -7.14 9.89 5.37
CA ARG A 124 -7.22 10.13 3.93
C ARG A 124 -6.33 9.22 3.07
N PRO A 125 -5.13 8.80 3.49
CA PRO A 125 -4.30 7.92 2.67
C PRO A 125 -4.95 6.56 2.42
N VAL A 126 -5.19 6.26 1.14
CA VAL A 126 -5.74 4.98 0.70
C VAL A 126 -4.87 4.40 -0.41
N LEU A 127 -4.46 3.15 -0.27
CA LEU A 127 -3.72 2.39 -1.28
C LEU A 127 -4.67 1.44 -2.01
N ILE A 128 -4.78 1.59 -3.33
CA ILE A 128 -5.48 0.66 -4.21
C ILE A 128 -4.45 -0.21 -4.94
N ILE A 129 -4.55 -1.52 -4.77
CA ILE A 129 -3.68 -2.50 -5.43
C ILE A 129 -4.46 -3.18 -6.56
N GLY A 130 -3.98 -3.04 -7.79
CA GLY A 130 -4.54 -3.69 -8.97
C GLY A 130 -4.19 -5.17 -8.99
N PHE A 131 -5.15 -5.99 -9.43
CA PHE A 131 -4.94 -7.43 -9.58
C PHE A 131 -4.67 -7.79 -11.04
N ASN A 132 -5.47 -7.24 -11.97
CA ASN A 132 -5.33 -7.36 -13.41
C ASN A 132 -4.99 -6.01 -14.07
N PRO A 133 -4.38 -6.02 -15.27
CA PRO A 133 -4.13 -4.80 -16.03
C PRO A 133 -5.42 -3.98 -16.26
N GLY A 134 -5.36 -2.67 -15.99
CA GLY A 134 -6.48 -1.75 -16.19
C GLY A 134 -7.50 -1.73 -15.04
N ASP A 135 -7.30 -2.52 -13.98
CA ASP A 135 -8.19 -2.49 -12.82
C ASP A 135 -8.20 -1.13 -12.13
N ILE A 136 -7.04 -0.46 -12.06
CA ILE A 136 -6.95 0.87 -11.44
C ILE A 136 -7.77 1.88 -12.26
N GLN A 137 -7.67 1.83 -13.60
CA GLN A 137 -8.47 2.67 -14.48
C GLN A 137 -9.97 2.44 -14.24
N LYS A 138 -10.42 1.18 -14.28
CA LYS A 138 -11.83 0.80 -14.05
C LYS A 138 -12.34 1.23 -12.68
N PHE A 139 -11.50 1.17 -11.65
CA PHE A 139 -11.85 1.62 -10.30
C PHE A 139 -12.18 3.11 -10.29
N PHE A 140 -11.30 3.93 -10.86
CA PHE A 140 -11.47 5.39 -10.88
C PHE A 140 -12.53 5.87 -11.90
N ASP A 141 -12.87 5.05 -12.90
CA ASP A 141 -14.01 5.32 -13.78
C ASP A 141 -15.36 5.13 -13.07
N LYS A 142 -15.40 4.28 -12.03
CA LYS A 142 -16.62 3.97 -11.28
C LYS A 142 -16.78 4.80 -10.02
N ILE A 143 -15.68 5.29 -9.42
CA ILE A 143 -15.78 6.12 -8.21
C ILE A 143 -16.35 7.49 -8.55
N ASP A 144 -17.29 7.97 -7.76
CA ASP A 144 -17.80 9.33 -7.96
C ASP A 144 -16.75 10.38 -7.57
N LEU A 145 -16.90 11.59 -8.12
CA LEU A 145 -15.95 12.68 -7.91
C LEU A 145 -15.86 13.14 -6.45
N LYS A 146 -16.94 13.01 -5.66
CA LYS A 146 -16.97 13.46 -4.28
C LYS A 146 -16.13 12.54 -3.41
N LEU A 147 -16.32 11.23 -3.54
CA LEU A 147 -15.51 10.22 -2.87
C LEU A 147 -14.07 10.21 -3.41
N GLY A 148 -13.91 10.34 -4.73
CA GLY A 148 -12.61 10.45 -5.40
C GLY A 148 -11.75 11.63 -4.91
N LYS A 149 -12.37 12.74 -4.46
CA LYS A 149 -11.64 13.90 -3.88
C LYS A 149 -11.44 13.81 -2.37
N LYS A 150 -12.07 12.86 -1.68
CA LYS A 150 -12.00 12.72 -0.21
C LYS A 150 -10.67 12.13 0.24
N TYR A 151 -10.12 11.21 -0.55
CA TYR A 151 -8.93 10.45 -0.19
C TYR A 151 -7.69 10.93 -0.92
N ASP A 152 -6.56 10.60 -0.32
CA ASP A 152 -5.22 10.83 -0.83
C ASP A 152 -4.72 9.51 -1.41
N TRP A 153 -4.83 9.37 -2.73
CA TRP A 153 -4.67 8.07 -3.38
C TRP A 153 -3.21 7.68 -3.60
N TYR A 154 -2.90 6.48 -3.14
CA TYR A 154 -1.75 5.70 -3.56
C TYR A 154 -2.26 4.55 -4.42
N ILE A 155 -1.53 4.23 -5.48
CA ILE A 155 -1.90 3.16 -6.39
C ILE A 155 -0.73 2.24 -6.63
N ALA A 156 -1.02 0.94 -6.70
CA ALA A 156 -0.08 -0.09 -7.09
C ALA A 156 -0.72 -0.89 -8.23
N PRO A 157 -0.59 -0.45 -9.49
CA PRO A 157 -1.05 -1.20 -10.64
C PRO A 157 -0.43 -2.61 -10.69
N SER A 158 -1.09 -3.53 -11.38
CA SER A 158 -0.54 -4.87 -11.63
C SER A 158 0.62 -4.81 -12.63
N VAL A 159 0.58 -3.86 -13.58
CA VAL A 159 1.64 -3.63 -14.58
C VAL A 159 2.12 -2.19 -14.54
N SER A 160 3.44 -2.00 -14.63
CA SER A 160 4.10 -0.73 -14.32
C SER A 160 3.90 0.38 -15.35
N ASN A 161 3.52 0.00 -16.56
CA ASN A 161 3.26 0.88 -17.69
C ASN A 161 1.78 1.24 -17.86
N GLU A 162 0.90 0.85 -16.91
CA GLU A 162 -0.51 1.24 -16.92
C GLU A 162 -0.60 2.78 -16.96
N LYS A 163 -1.43 3.30 -17.87
CA LYS A 163 -1.71 4.73 -17.98
C LYS A 163 -3.08 5.00 -17.40
N LEU A 164 -3.18 6.02 -16.56
CA LEU A 164 -4.45 6.49 -16.03
C LEU A 164 -4.88 7.75 -16.74
N SER A 165 -6.07 7.71 -17.33
CA SER A 165 -6.73 8.87 -17.93
C SER A 165 -7.77 9.42 -16.95
N HIS A 166 -7.30 10.12 -15.91
CA HIS A 166 -8.19 10.80 -14.95
C HIS A 166 -7.75 12.25 -14.75
N ASN A 167 -8.66 13.18 -15.03
CA ASN A 167 -8.34 14.62 -14.97
C ASN A 167 -8.65 15.25 -13.60
N ASN A 168 -9.39 14.56 -12.72
CA ASN A 168 -9.99 15.16 -11.52
C ASN A 168 -9.66 14.47 -10.20
N ILE A 169 -8.84 13.43 -10.21
CA ILE A 169 -8.45 12.65 -9.03
C ILE A 169 -6.97 12.87 -8.77
N ASN A 170 -6.63 13.29 -7.56
CA ASN A 170 -5.25 13.54 -7.19
C ASN A 170 -4.59 12.24 -6.70
N ILE A 171 -3.67 11.71 -7.50
CA ILE A 171 -2.85 10.55 -7.14
C ILE A 171 -1.57 11.07 -6.47
N LEU A 172 -1.43 10.81 -5.17
CA LEU A 172 -0.25 11.20 -4.40
C LEU A 172 0.93 10.27 -4.66
N GLY A 173 0.70 8.97 -4.83
CA GLY A 173 1.76 7.98 -4.95
C GLY A 173 1.49 6.91 -5.99
N TRP A 174 2.50 6.62 -6.83
CA TRP A 174 2.47 5.55 -7.82
C TRP A 174 3.51 4.49 -7.49
N CYS A 175 3.08 3.28 -7.16
CA CYS A 175 3.93 2.16 -6.79
C CYS A 175 4.18 1.26 -8.02
N LYS A 176 5.31 1.47 -8.70
CA LYS A 176 5.70 0.74 -9.92
C LYS A 176 6.45 -0.54 -9.58
N SER A 177 6.06 -1.67 -10.16
CA SER A 177 6.92 -2.85 -10.20
C SER A 177 8.08 -2.63 -11.21
N GLN A 178 9.21 -3.31 -11.07
CA GLN A 178 10.27 -3.21 -12.09
C GLN A 178 10.06 -4.14 -13.31
N GLN A 179 9.01 -4.98 -13.38
CA GLN A 179 8.78 -5.87 -14.55
C GLN A 179 7.33 -6.30 -14.78
N GLU A 180 7.01 -6.58 -16.07
CA GLU A 180 5.85 -7.32 -16.56
C GLU A 180 5.72 -8.65 -15.81
N SER A 181 4.51 -8.95 -15.33
CA SER A 181 4.05 -10.19 -14.70
C SER A 181 5.10 -11.32 -14.61
N LEU A 182 5.72 -11.48 -13.45
CA LEU A 182 6.09 -12.81 -13.00
C LEU A 182 4.81 -13.42 -12.39
N GLU A 183 4.12 -14.18 -13.23
CA GLU A 183 3.10 -15.12 -12.80
C GLU A 183 3.68 -16.03 -11.69
N ARG A 184 3.10 -15.93 -10.49
CA ARG A 184 2.53 -17.01 -9.66
C ARG A 184 2.56 -16.64 -8.18
#